data_AF-A0A832ILK6-F1
#
_entry.id   AF-A0A832ILK6-F1
#
_cell.length_a   1.000
_cell.length_b   1.000
_cell.length_c   1.000
_cell.angle_alpha   90.00
_cell.angle_beta   90.00
_cell.angle_gamma   90.00
#
_symmetry.space_group_name_H-M   'P 1'
#
loop_
_entity.id
_entity.type
_entity.pdbx_description
1 polymer ?
#
loop_
_entity_poly.entity_id
_entity_poly.type
_entity_poly.pdbx_seq_one_letter_code
_entity_poly.pdbx_strand_id
1 'polypeptide(L)'
;MDKLDPKIPIDVEEILKDLDKYRPRRRGWTWRKKLPEGTKVDRYEYYQISEPLKNSIPLPAAHYFNNIDPQPDVVITSEIASGRFEDDIRRMRMAAWHGADHIMVIRTLGQSHFDGLIEGTPEGVGGIPITRKQVRATRKALDLIEDEVGRPINFHSYVSGVAGPEIAVLFAEEGVNGAHQDPQYNILYRGVNPVRSFVDAAVAKKIMAWANMLQIDGAHNANASAKLAWTVMPELLVQHGINCMFSVKVGMPKENIALSTVPPVIAPLPEMRIDLPYAVALRELFKGFKFRAQMNTRYIESDLFDATRVHVLNAVLSRLTSADLQSTITPDEGRNVPWHINSIRGIETAKHTLLAMDGIKKYVKIDQEAIREKVRELKMRAILMLEEILEMGGYFEALEAGMFVDNGYYPERLGDGIARKKDGEIAAGTVVPRDPDYMAPVCEHFGYNNLPEGIEKPCDLIGGCTFHKPEKIQFIDELDETDNVNLRLQRIKDMKARNVIKPEVEW
;
A
#
# COMPACT_ATOMS: atom_id res chain seq x y z
N MET A 1 3.65 6.14 28.07
CA MET A 1 2.51 5.20 28.20
C MET A 1 2.88 3.82 27.70
N ASP A 2 2.70 2.77 28.51
CA ASP A 2 3.12 1.40 28.17
C ASP A 2 1.98 0.50 27.65
N LYS A 3 0.72 0.88 27.92
CA LYS A 3 -0.47 0.09 27.55
C LYS A 3 -1.71 0.97 27.43
N LEU A 4 -2.62 0.61 26.51
CA LEU A 4 -3.95 1.23 26.39
C LEU A 4 -4.98 0.54 27.30
N ASP A 5 -5.92 1.33 27.80
CA ASP A 5 -7.17 0.84 28.40
C ASP A 5 -8.30 0.96 27.34
N PRO A 6 -9.00 -0.13 26.99
CA PRO A 6 -10.15 -0.10 26.09
C PRO A 6 -11.24 0.91 26.46
N LYS A 7 -11.34 1.29 27.74
CA LYS A 7 -12.35 2.22 28.25
C LYS A 7 -11.91 3.68 28.20
N ILE A 8 -10.65 3.96 27.88
CA ILE A 8 -10.08 5.30 27.88
C ILE A 8 -9.70 5.69 26.45
N PRO A 9 -10.06 6.89 25.96
CA PRO A 9 -9.60 7.40 24.67
C PRO A 9 -8.07 7.37 24.56
N ILE A 10 -7.55 7.17 23.35
CA ILE A 10 -6.11 7.18 23.14
C ILE A 10 -5.56 8.60 23.37
N ASP A 11 -4.55 8.72 24.23
CA ASP A 11 -3.95 10.01 24.57
C ASP A 11 -2.86 10.36 23.55
N VAL A 12 -3.23 11.19 22.57
CA VAL A 12 -2.34 11.62 21.50
C VAL A 12 -1.23 12.54 22.01
N GLU A 13 -1.47 13.36 23.04
CA GLU A 13 -0.43 14.22 23.60
C GLU A 13 0.65 13.39 24.28
N GLU A 14 0.28 12.30 24.94
CA GLU A 14 1.22 11.34 25.53
C GLU A 14 1.98 10.52 24.46
N ILE A 15 1.35 10.23 23.32
CA ILE A 15 2.04 9.60 22.17
C ILE A 15 3.14 10.53 21.64
N LEU A 16 2.88 11.83 21.55
CA LEU A 16 3.83 12.80 20.99
C LEU A 16 5.05 13.10 21.89
N LYS A 17 5.02 12.70 23.17
CA LYS A 17 6.18 12.85 24.06
C LYS A 17 7.31 11.90 23.71
N ASP A 18 8.54 12.38 23.87
CA ASP A 18 9.78 11.60 23.74
C ASP A 18 9.92 10.83 22.39
N LEU A 19 9.41 11.41 21.29
CA LEU A 19 9.52 10.78 19.96
C LEU A 19 10.97 10.70 19.47
N ASP A 20 11.88 11.55 19.96
CA ASP A 20 13.32 11.46 19.74
C ASP A 20 13.92 10.13 20.26
N LYS A 21 13.37 9.61 21.36
CA LYS A 21 13.78 8.37 22.03
C LYS A 21 13.05 7.13 21.52
N TYR A 22 11.92 7.30 20.85
CA TYR A 22 11.15 6.16 20.32
C TYR A 22 11.98 5.33 19.35
N ARG A 23 11.85 4.00 19.44
CA ARG A 23 12.35 3.04 18.48
C ARG A 23 11.26 2.00 18.19
N PRO A 24 11.10 1.56 16.93
CA PRO A 24 10.06 0.59 16.59
C PRO A 24 10.29 -0.73 17.30
N ARG A 25 9.22 -1.31 17.85
CA ARG A 25 9.29 -2.60 18.57
C ARG A 25 9.49 -3.79 17.62
N ARG A 26 9.20 -3.62 16.33
CA ARG A 26 9.38 -4.62 15.28
C ARG A 26 9.65 -3.98 13.92
N ARG A 27 10.21 -4.77 13.01
CA ARG A 27 10.42 -4.43 11.59
C ARG A 27 9.83 -5.53 10.70
N GLY A 28 9.64 -5.21 9.44
CA GLY A 28 9.15 -6.13 8.43
C GLY A 28 7.64 -6.35 8.44
N TRP A 29 7.17 -7.05 7.40
CA TRP A 29 5.77 -7.36 7.18
C TRP A 29 5.29 -8.59 7.97
N THR A 30 4.05 -8.56 8.43
CA THR A 30 3.40 -9.70 9.11
C THR A 30 2.12 -10.13 8.37
N TRP A 31 2.07 -11.40 7.96
CA TRP A 31 0.86 -12.03 7.41
C TRP A 31 -0.02 -12.57 8.53
N ARG A 32 -1.34 -12.68 8.29
CA ARG A 32 -2.25 -13.41 9.20
C ARG A 32 -1.87 -14.88 9.28
N LYS A 33 -1.93 -15.43 10.49
CA LYS A 33 -1.76 -16.86 10.73
C LYS A 33 -3.08 -17.58 10.49
N LYS A 34 -3.16 -18.33 9.40
CA LYS A 34 -4.34 -19.11 9.03
C LYS A 34 -4.55 -20.26 10.03
N LEU A 35 -5.79 -20.49 10.43
CA LEU A 35 -6.14 -21.63 11.28
C LEU A 35 -6.45 -22.86 10.40
N PRO A 36 -6.28 -24.08 10.94
CA PRO A 36 -6.63 -25.30 10.22
C PRO A 36 -8.09 -25.31 9.75
N GLU A 37 -8.35 -25.92 8.59
CA GLU A 37 -9.71 -26.18 8.14
C GLU A 37 -10.48 -26.98 9.20
N GLY A 38 -11.74 -26.62 9.44
CA GLY A 38 -12.58 -27.27 10.44
C GLY A 38 -12.41 -26.70 11.85
N THR A 39 -11.68 -25.59 12.00
CA THR A 39 -11.57 -24.90 13.29
C THR A 39 -12.94 -24.43 13.76
N LYS A 40 -13.26 -24.73 15.03
CA LYS A 40 -14.51 -24.30 15.65
C LYS A 40 -14.36 -22.95 16.34
N VAL A 41 -15.26 -22.04 16.03
CA VAL A 41 -15.48 -20.79 16.78
C VAL A 41 -16.88 -20.89 17.38
N ASP A 42 -16.95 -20.93 18.71
CA ASP A 42 -18.14 -21.38 19.45
C ASP A 42 -18.58 -22.77 18.96
N ARG A 43 -19.78 -22.90 18.40
CA ARG A 43 -20.33 -24.15 17.86
C ARG A 43 -20.24 -24.28 16.33
N TYR A 44 -19.66 -23.29 15.65
CA TYR A 44 -19.64 -23.20 14.19
C TYR A 44 -18.26 -23.57 13.66
N GLU A 45 -18.24 -24.34 12.59
CA GLU A 45 -17.02 -24.80 11.92
C GLU A 45 -16.67 -23.85 10.76
N TYR A 46 -15.39 -23.47 10.65
CA TYR A 46 -14.86 -22.57 9.63
C TYR A 46 -13.70 -23.21 8.86
N TYR A 47 -13.58 -22.89 7.57
CA TYR A 47 -12.55 -23.42 6.67
C TYR A 47 -11.49 -22.40 6.27
N GLN A 48 -11.77 -21.11 6.32
CA GLN A 48 -10.91 -20.04 5.79
C GLN A 48 -10.86 -18.81 6.72
N ILE A 49 -10.41 -19.06 7.95
CA ILE A 49 -10.21 -18.05 9.00
C ILE A 49 -8.76 -18.00 9.50
N SER A 50 -8.43 -16.95 10.25
CA SER A 50 -7.15 -16.74 10.93
C SER A 50 -7.31 -16.62 12.44
N GLU A 51 -6.18 -16.53 13.16
CA GLU A 51 -6.16 -16.29 14.60
C GLU A 51 -7.11 -15.13 15.00
N PRO A 52 -7.93 -15.33 16.04
CA PRO A 52 -8.87 -14.31 16.50
C PRO A 52 -8.15 -13.11 17.09
N LEU A 53 -8.83 -11.97 17.10
CA LEU A 53 -8.39 -10.82 17.89
C LEU A 53 -8.66 -11.06 19.38
N LYS A 54 -7.82 -10.48 20.24
CA LYS A 54 -8.01 -10.45 21.69
C LYS A 54 -9.13 -9.50 22.08
N ASN A 55 -9.18 -8.33 21.44
CA ASN A 55 -10.20 -7.32 21.63
C ASN A 55 -10.67 -6.85 20.25
N SER A 56 -11.98 -6.87 20.02
CA SER A 56 -12.56 -6.47 18.75
C SER A 56 -14.04 -6.11 18.88
N ILE A 57 -14.58 -5.53 17.81
CA ILE A 57 -16.01 -5.29 17.62
C ILE A 57 -16.52 -6.25 16.54
N PRO A 58 -17.38 -7.22 16.89
CA PRO A 58 -17.94 -8.15 15.92
C PRO A 58 -18.90 -7.43 14.97
N LEU A 59 -19.23 -8.09 13.85
CA LEU A 59 -20.30 -7.61 12.97
C LEU A 59 -21.62 -7.47 13.75
N PRO A 60 -22.50 -6.52 13.41
CA PRO A 60 -23.73 -6.29 14.17
C PRO A 60 -24.58 -7.53 14.39
N ALA A 61 -24.71 -8.41 13.39
CA ALA A 61 -25.51 -9.65 13.48
C ALA A 61 -24.90 -10.72 14.42
N ALA A 62 -23.66 -10.55 14.89
CA ALA A 62 -23.01 -11.51 15.77
C ALA A 62 -23.70 -11.68 17.12
N HIS A 63 -24.52 -10.72 17.57
CA HIS A 63 -25.31 -10.87 18.80
C HIS A 63 -26.30 -12.04 18.76
N TYR A 64 -26.71 -12.48 17.57
CA TYR A 64 -27.50 -13.71 17.39
C TYR A 64 -26.66 -14.99 17.53
N PHE A 65 -25.33 -14.87 17.55
CA PHE A 65 -24.36 -15.96 17.48
C PHE A 65 -23.28 -15.84 18.58
N ASN A 66 -23.69 -15.55 19.81
CA ASN A 66 -22.79 -15.42 20.97
C ASN A 66 -21.67 -14.38 20.81
N ASN A 67 -21.89 -13.34 19.99
CA ASN A 67 -20.92 -12.28 19.69
C ASN A 67 -19.57 -12.79 19.14
N ILE A 68 -19.55 -13.88 18.38
CA ILE A 68 -18.32 -14.35 17.71
C ILE A 68 -17.80 -13.31 16.70
N ASP A 69 -16.47 -13.21 16.58
CA ASP A 69 -15.79 -12.35 15.60
C ASP A 69 -14.69 -13.11 14.84
N PRO A 70 -15.03 -14.15 14.06
CA PRO A 70 -14.05 -14.86 13.25
C PRO A 70 -13.36 -13.88 12.29
N GLN A 71 -12.07 -14.06 12.08
CA GLN A 71 -11.26 -13.18 11.24
C GLN A 71 -10.95 -13.88 9.92
N PRO A 72 -11.15 -13.24 8.75
CA PRO A 72 -10.78 -13.86 7.48
C PRO A 72 -9.27 -14.13 7.41
N ASP A 73 -8.85 -15.05 6.55
CA ASP A 73 -7.47 -15.53 6.44
C ASP A 73 -6.51 -14.61 5.67
N VAL A 74 -6.99 -13.45 5.21
CA VAL A 74 -6.23 -12.44 4.46
C VAL A 74 -6.06 -11.17 5.29
N VAL A 75 -4.95 -10.46 5.08
CA VAL A 75 -4.72 -9.13 5.68
C VAL A 75 -5.77 -8.14 5.14
N ILE A 76 -6.33 -7.30 6.00
CA ILE A 76 -7.34 -6.30 5.64
C ILE A 76 -6.75 -4.90 5.77
N THR A 77 -6.80 -4.14 4.67
CA THR A 77 -6.26 -2.77 4.63
C THR A 77 -7.34 -1.74 4.87
N SER A 78 -7.05 -0.71 5.67
CA SER A 78 -7.82 0.53 5.72
C SER A 78 -6.91 1.71 5.36
N GLU A 79 -7.38 2.58 4.47
CA GLU A 79 -6.70 3.82 4.08
C GLU A 79 -7.15 4.95 5.01
N ILE A 80 -6.20 5.58 5.71
CA ILE A 80 -6.46 6.61 6.72
C ILE A 80 -5.40 7.71 6.56
N ALA A 81 -5.81 8.87 6.06
CA ALA A 81 -4.93 10.02 5.82
C ALA A 81 -5.73 11.32 5.63
N SER A 82 -6.21 11.95 6.70
CA SER A 82 -7.06 13.15 6.64
C SER A 82 -6.33 14.44 6.25
N GLY A 83 -5.00 14.47 6.41
CA GLY A 83 -4.19 15.69 6.49
C GLY A 83 -3.67 15.95 7.91
N ARG A 84 -4.29 15.33 8.92
CA ARG A 84 -3.95 15.47 10.34
C ARG A 84 -3.70 14.12 11.01
N PHE A 85 -2.44 13.71 11.06
CA PHE A 85 -2.06 12.37 11.56
C PHE A 85 -2.45 12.15 13.03
N GLU A 86 -2.53 13.21 13.83
CA GLU A 86 -2.91 13.18 15.24
C GLU A 86 -4.38 12.80 15.44
N ASP A 87 -5.25 13.17 14.50
CA ASP A 87 -6.66 12.75 14.49
C ASP A 87 -6.81 11.34 13.90
N ASP A 88 -6.04 11.04 12.86
CA ASP A 88 -6.02 9.74 12.21
C ASP A 88 -5.61 8.59 13.14
N ILE A 89 -4.70 8.82 14.10
CA ILE A 89 -4.35 7.84 15.13
C ILE A 89 -5.60 7.29 15.85
N ARG A 90 -6.59 8.14 16.12
CA ARG A 90 -7.85 7.72 16.77
C ARG A 90 -8.65 6.79 15.86
N ARG A 91 -8.71 7.13 14.56
CA ARG A 91 -9.37 6.31 13.54
C ARG A 91 -8.65 4.97 13.31
N MET A 92 -7.33 4.95 13.38
CA MET A 92 -6.53 3.71 13.28
C MET A 92 -6.88 2.72 14.40
N ARG A 93 -7.10 3.20 15.63
CA ARG A 93 -7.58 2.35 16.74
C ARG A 93 -8.97 1.79 16.44
N MET A 94 -9.91 2.62 15.95
CA MET A 94 -11.23 2.15 15.54
C MET A 94 -11.13 1.06 14.46
N ALA A 95 -10.34 1.31 13.40
CA ALA A 95 -10.14 0.36 12.31
C ALA A 95 -9.56 -0.98 12.80
N ALA A 96 -8.59 -0.94 13.71
CA ALA A 96 -7.97 -2.14 14.27
C ALA A 96 -8.97 -3.01 15.03
N TRP A 97 -9.83 -2.41 15.86
CA TRP A 97 -10.89 -3.12 16.59
C TRP A 97 -11.92 -3.77 15.67
N HIS A 98 -12.16 -3.21 14.47
CA HIS A 98 -13.06 -3.81 13.48
C HIS A 98 -12.37 -4.88 12.60
N GLY A 99 -11.06 -5.04 12.73
CA GLY A 99 -10.32 -6.13 12.08
C GLY A 99 -9.29 -5.70 11.05
N ALA A 100 -9.02 -4.40 10.85
CA ALA A 100 -7.91 -3.98 9.99
C ALA A 100 -6.57 -4.26 10.66
N ASP A 101 -5.66 -4.91 9.94
CA ASP A 101 -4.30 -5.24 10.36
C ASP A 101 -3.25 -4.74 9.35
N HIS A 102 -3.69 -3.84 8.47
CA HIS A 102 -2.85 -3.07 7.57
C HIS A 102 -3.43 -1.65 7.48
N ILE A 103 -2.65 -0.66 7.89
CA ILE A 103 -3.01 0.75 7.89
C ILE A 103 -2.15 1.46 6.86
N MET A 104 -2.82 1.98 5.84
CA MET A 104 -2.18 2.65 4.72
C MET A 104 -2.39 4.15 4.82
N VAL A 105 -1.29 4.90 4.85
CA VAL A 105 -1.29 6.36 4.96
C VAL A 105 -0.89 6.96 3.62
N ILE A 106 -1.89 7.51 2.92
CA ILE A 106 -1.70 8.32 1.72
C ILE A 106 -0.94 9.59 2.09
N ARG A 107 -0.03 9.98 1.21
CA ARG A 107 0.82 11.16 1.39
C ARG A 107 0.08 12.44 1.01
N THR A 108 0.50 13.56 1.58
CA THR A 108 0.04 14.88 1.14
C THR A 108 0.24 15.05 -0.37
N LEU A 109 -0.69 15.75 -1.01
CA LEU A 109 -0.71 15.91 -2.45
C LEU A 109 0.64 16.43 -2.97
N GLY A 110 1.18 15.75 -3.97
CA GLY A 110 2.42 16.17 -4.63
C GLY A 110 3.71 15.84 -3.88
N GLN A 111 3.68 15.13 -2.75
CA GLN A 111 4.91 14.77 -2.02
C GLN A 111 5.92 13.96 -2.88
N SER A 112 5.49 13.34 -3.97
CA SER A 112 6.39 12.74 -4.96
C SER A 112 7.36 13.71 -5.64
N HIS A 113 7.11 15.02 -5.55
CA HIS A 113 7.93 16.08 -6.13
C HIS A 113 8.87 16.75 -5.13
N PHE A 114 8.86 16.34 -3.86
CA PHE A 114 9.77 16.88 -2.86
C PHE A 114 11.11 16.16 -3.02
N ASP A 115 12.15 16.90 -3.43
CA ASP A 115 13.50 16.38 -3.68
C ASP A 115 14.30 16.33 -2.37
N GLY A 116 13.77 15.57 -1.41
CA GLY A 116 14.33 15.35 -0.09
C GLY A 116 13.26 15.00 0.94
N LEU A 117 13.70 14.65 2.14
CA LEU A 117 12.79 14.53 3.28
C LEU A 117 12.27 15.91 3.69
N ILE A 118 11.03 15.93 4.13
CA ILE A 118 10.46 17.04 4.91
C ILE A 118 10.43 16.65 6.38
N GLU A 119 10.37 17.64 7.27
CA GLU A 119 10.43 17.43 8.72
C GLU A 119 9.26 18.13 9.43
N GLY A 120 9.08 17.81 10.71
CA GLY A 120 8.00 18.38 11.51
C GLY A 120 6.65 17.75 11.26
N THR A 121 5.59 18.52 11.52
CA THR A 121 4.20 18.07 11.40
C THR A 121 3.29 19.11 10.74
N PRO A 122 3.63 19.60 9.53
CA PRO A 122 2.74 20.51 8.82
C PRO A 122 1.40 19.83 8.52
N GLU A 123 0.36 20.63 8.31
CA GLU A 123 -0.94 20.13 7.89
C GLU A 123 -0.90 19.68 6.42
N GLY A 124 -1.45 18.50 6.14
CA GLY A 124 -1.51 17.95 4.80
C GLY A 124 -2.79 18.30 4.05
N VAL A 125 -2.74 18.17 2.72
CA VAL A 125 -3.91 18.33 1.85
C VAL A 125 -4.09 17.03 1.05
N GLY A 126 -5.25 16.39 1.22
CA GLY A 126 -5.58 15.12 0.57
C GLY A 126 -4.73 13.92 1.04
N GLY A 127 -3.95 14.10 2.11
CA GLY A 127 -3.11 13.06 2.71
C GLY A 127 -2.12 13.63 3.72
N ILE A 128 -1.33 12.76 4.36
CA ILE A 128 -0.41 13.15 5.45
C ILE A 128 0.98 13.53 4.90
N PRO A 129 1.59 14.65 5.33
CA PRO A 129 2.99 14.93 5.05
C PRO A 129 3.86 13.91 5.80
N ILE A 130 4.51 13.03 5.04
CA ILE A 130 5.34 11.98 5.64
C ILE A 130 6.67 12.58 6.08
N THR A 131 6.89 12.59 7.39
CA THR A 131 8.10 13.08 8.07
C THR A 131 8.56 12.05 9.10
N ARG A 132 9.78 12.18 9.64
CA ARG A 132 10.23 11.28 10.71
C ARG A 132 9.38 11.38 11.97
N LYS A 133 9.04 12.60 12.40
CA LYS A 133 8.21 12.83 13.58
C LYS A 133 6.83 12.19 13.43
N GLN A 134 6.17 12.41 12.28
CA GLN A 134 4.87 11.83 11.99
C GLN A 134 4.94 10.29 11.96
N VAL A 135 5.91 9.71 11.25
CA VAL A 135 6.10 8.25 11.15
C VAL A 135 6.31 7.63 12.53
N ARG A 136 7.15 8.23 13.38
CA ARG A 136 7.37 7.76 14.76
C ARG A 136 6.12 7.81 15.60
N ALA A 137 5.36 8.91 15.54
CA ALA A 137 4.14 9.06 16.31
C ALA A 137 3.10 8.00 15.92
N THR A 138 2.88 7.82 14.61
CA THR A 138 1.95 6.81 14.10
C THR A 138 2.41 5.39 14.44
N ARG A 139 3.69 5.05 14.25
CA ARG A 139 4.22 3.70 14.56
C ARG A 139 4.17 3.41 16.07
N LYS A 140 4.50 4.38 16.93
CA LYS A 140 4.35 4.29 18.39
C LYS A 140 2.90 4.06 18.81
N ALA A 141 1.95 4.76 18.18
CA ALA A 141 0.53 4.54 18.44
C ALA A 141 0.08 3.14 18.00
N LEU A 142 0.48 2.70 16.80
CA LEU A 142 0.15 1.38 16.28
C LEU A 142 0.76 0.24 17.13
N ASP A 143 1.94 0.43 17.71
CA ASP A 143 2.52 -0.53 18.66
C ASP A 143 1.64 -0.72 19.90
N LEU A 144 1.02 0.34 20.39
CA LEU A 144 0.09 0.29 21.53
C LEU A 144 -1.27 -0.32 21.13
N ILE A 145 -1.75 -0.01 19.93
CA ILE A 145 -3.03 -0.52 19.41
C ILE A 145 -2.92 -2.01 19.07
N GLU A 146 -1.79 -2.47 18.51
CA GLU A 146 -1.60 -3.88 18.15
C GLU A 146 -1.51 -4.78 19.39
N ASP A 147 -0.93 -4.30 20.49
CA ASP A 147 -0.96 -4.96 21.81
C ASP A 147 -2.39 -5.07 22.37
N GLU A 148 -3.20 -4.03 22.14
CA GLU A 148 -4.59 -3.98 22.59
C GLU A 148 -5.44 -5.02 21.85
N VAL A 149 -5.41 -5.03 20.52
CA VAL A 149 -6.20 -5.99 19.72
C VAL A 149 -5.55 -7.38 19.69
N GLY A 150 -4.29 -7.51 20.10
CA GLY A 150 -3.57 -8.78 20.22
C GLY A 150 -3.08 -9.35 18.89
N ARG A 151 -2.91 -8.52 17.86
CA ARG A 151 -2.41 -8.90 16.53
C ARG A 151 -1.57 -7.77 15.93
N PRO A 152 -0.37 -8.05 15.37
CA PRO A 152 0.46 -7.03 14.73
C PRO A 152 -0.29 -6.26 13.62
N ILE A 153 -0.09 -4.93 13.55
CA ILE A 153 -0.72 -4.06 12.54
C ILE A 153 0.33 -3.49 11.59
N ASN A 154 0.30 -3.87 10.32
CA ASN A 154 1.24 -3.36 9.34
C ASN A 154 1.01 -1.87 9.06
N PHE A 155 2.03 -1.02 9.29
CA PHE A 155 2.04 0.37 8.89
C PHE A 155 2.62 0.50 7.47
N HIS A 156 1.92 1.22 6.59
CA HIS A 156 2.26 1.33 5.18
C HIS A 156 2.12 2.75 4.66
N SER A 157 3.05 3.16 3.78
CA SER A 157 2.93 4.42 3.02
C SER A 157 3.62 4.30 1.65
N TYR A 158 4.19 5.37 1.10
CA TYR A 158 4.62 5.44 -0.30
C TYR A 158 6.06 5.95 -0.45
N VAL A 159 6.88 5.18 -1.16
CA VAL A 159 8.29 5.47 -1.49
C VAL A 159 8.41 6.10 -2.89
N SER A 160 7.29 6.31 -3.59
CA SER A 160 7.26 6.93 -4.92
C SER A 160 7.76 8.38 -4.94
N GLY A 161 8.27 8.84 -6.08
CA GLY A 161 8.75 10.22 -6.28
C GLY A 161 10.26 10.34 -6.43
N VAL A 162 10.74 11.58 -6.45
CA VAL A 162 12.17 11.91 -6.64
C VAL A 162 13.03 11.61 -5.42
N ALA A 163 12.47 11.59 -4.20
CA ALA A 163 13.18 11.25 -2.96
C ALA A 163 12.95 9.81 -2.50
N GLY A 164 12.82 8.87 -3.45
CA GLY A 164 12.54 7.47 -3.15
C GLY A 164 13.56 6.82 -2.20
N PRO A 165 14.88 6.93 -2.47
CA PRO A 165 15.91 6.38 -1.60
C PRO A 165 15.86 6.95 -0.17
N GLU A 166 15.65 8.25 -0.02
CA GLU A 166 15.58 8.94 1.28
C GLU A 166 14.38 8.48 2.11
N ILE A 167 13.20 8.38 1.48
CA ILE A 167 11.99 7.86 2.14
C ILE A 167 12.17 6.39 2.50
N ALA A 168 12.84 5.59 1.65
CA ALA A 168 13.14 4.20 1.96
C ALA A 168 14.07 4.06 3.18
N VAL A 169 15.10 4.91 3.31
CA VAL A 169 15.95 4.99 4.51
C VAL A 169 15.10 5.31 5.74
N LEU A 170 14.28 6.36 5.67
CA LEU A 170 13.39 6.75 6.77
C LEU A 170 12.49 5.59 7.20
N PHE A 171 11.84 4.92 6.24
CA PHE A 171 10.92 3.81 6.50
C PHE A 171 11.63 2.60 7.11
N ALA A 172 12.81 2.26 6.58
CA ALA A 172 13.64 1.19 7.08
C ALA A 172 14.11 1.46 8.51
N GLU A 173 14.45 2.70 8.85
CA GLU A 173 14.89 3.12 10.19
C GLU A 173 13.76 3.14 11.21
N GLU A 174 12.58 3.59 10.80
CA GLU A 174 11.43 3.83 11.70
C GLU A 174 10.41 2.69 11.72
N GLY A 175 10.69 1.57 11.03
CA GLY A 175 9.91 0.33 11.19
C GLY A 175 8.57 0.34 10.45
N VAL A 176 8.48 1.04 9.32
CA VAL A 176 7.36 0.92 8.39
C VAL A 176 7.38 -0.49 7.78
N ASN A 177 6.22 -1.14 7.71
CA ASN A 177 6.12 -2.58 7.43
C ASN A 177 5.89 -2.89 5.95
N GLY A 178 5.37 -1.94 5.19
CA GLY A 178 5.15 -2.05 3.75
C GLY A 178 5.20 -0.68 3.07
N ALA A 179 5.46 -0.67 1.76
CA ALA A 179 5.40 0.56 0.99
C ALA A 179 4.98 0.35 -0.46
N HIS A 180 4.34 1.36 -1.04
CA HIS A 180 4.21 1.46 -2.48
C HIS A 180 5.54 1.88 -3.10
N GLN A 181 6.02 1.10 -4.07
CA GLN A 181 7.21 1.46 -4.85
C GLN A 181 7.14 0.82 -6.23
N ASP A 182 7.02 1.68 -7.24
CA ASP A 182 7.04 1.31 -8.65
C ASP A 182 7.70 2.43 -9.46
N PRO A 183 8.84 2.20 -10.14
CA PRO A 183 9.47 3.22 -10.96
C PRO A 183 8.57 3.70 -12.11
N GLN A 184 7.64 2.85 -12.58
CA GLN A 184 6.72 3.18 -13.67
C GLN A 184 5.70 4.21 -13.22
N TYR A 185 5.28 4.19 -11.94
CA TYR A 185 4.37 5.18 -11.39
C TYR A 185 4.95 6.60 -11.49
N ASN A 186 6.21 6.75 -11.12
CA ASN A 186 6.92 8.03 -11.15
C ASN A 186 6.93 8.61 -12.58
N ILE A 187 7.11 7.75 -13.58
CA ILE A 187 7.25 8.15 -14.98
C ILE A 187 5.88 8.49 -15.57
N LEU A 188 4.95 7.54 -15.55
CA LEU A 188 3.69 7.64 -16.26
C LEU A 188 2.78 8.72 -15.67
N TYR A 189 2.64 8.73 -14.34
CA TYR A 189 1.62 9.52 -13.64
C TYR A 189 2.17 10.75 -12.90
N ARG A 190 3.49 10.87 -12.79
CA ARG A 190 4.15 12.03 -12.13
C ARG A 190 5.15 12.78 -12.99
N GLY A 191 5.47 12.31 -14.20
CA GLY A 191 6.43 13.01 -15.06
C GLY A 191 7.79 13.18 -14.38
N VAL A 192 8.28 12.13 -13.73
CA VAL A 192 9.67 12.02 -13.28
C VAL A 192 10.49 11.40 -14.40
N ASN A 193 11.72 11.86 -14.57
CA ASN A 193 12.64 11.36 -15.58
C ASN A 193 12.77 9.82 -15.54
N PRO A 194 12.64 9.12 -16.69
CA PRO A 194 12.71 7.66 -16.75
C PRO A 194 13.99 7.05 -16.18
N VAL A 195 15.14 7.64 -16.49
CA VAL A 195 16.44 7.13 -16.05
C VAL A 195 16.60 7.33 -14.53
N ARG A 196 16.33 8.54 -14.03
CA ARG A 196 16.31 8.87 -12.59
C ARG A 196 15.43 7.89 -11.81
N SER A 197 14.21 7.66 -12.29
CA SER A 197 13.23 6.81 -11.60
C SER A 197 13.73 5.38 -11.40
N PHE A 198 14.30 4.75 -12.43
CA PHE A 198 14.80 3.37 -12.32
C PHE A 198 16.09 3.26 -11.50
N VAL A 199 16.99 4.25 -11.59
CA VAL A 199 18.21 4.28 -10.77
C VAL A 199 17.87 4.37 -9.28
N ASP A 200 16.98 5.29 -8.92
CA ASP A 200 16.53 5.48 -7.54
C ASP A 200 15.74 4.28 -7.02
N ALA A 201 14.88 3.69 -7.87
CA ALA A 201 14.10 2.52 -7.50
C ALA A 201 14.98 1.33 -7.13
N ALA A 202 16.15 1.17 -7.76
CA ALA A 202 17.06 0.10 -7.43
C ALA A 202 17.62 0.24 -6.00
N VAL A 203 17.98 1.47 -5.60
CA VAL A 203 18.44 1.77 -4.23
C VAL A 203 17.28 1.61 -3.23
N ALA A 204 16.13 2.22 -3.52
CA ALA A 204 14.96 2.17 -2.65
C ALA A 204 14.49 0.73 -2.39
N LYS A 205 14.37 -0.09 -3.44
CA LYS A 205 13.97 -1.50 -3.32
C LYS A 205 15.02 -2.35 -2.58
N LYS A 206 16.31 -2.05 -2.73
CA LYS A 206 17.39 -2.73 -1.97
C LYS A 206 17.22 -2.49 -0.47
N ILE A 207 16.95 -1.24 -0.08
CA ILE A 207 16.67 -0.86 1.32
C ILE A 207 15.37 -1.50 1.82
N MET A 208 14.29 -1.48 1.02
CA MET A 208 13.03 -2.13 1.37
C MET A 208 13.18 -3.65 1.55
N ALA A 209 14.03 -4.30 0.74
CA ALA A 209 14.34 -5.72 0.87
C ALA A 209 14.99 -6.01 2.23
N TRP A 210 15.99 -5.22 2.63
CA TRP A 210 16.65 -5.34 3.92
C TRP A 210 15.68 -5.13 5.10
N ALA A 211 14.79 -4.15 4.97
CA ALA A 211 13.76 -3.87 5.97
C ALA A 211 12.64 -4.94 6.03
N ASN A 212 12.67 -5.95 5.16
CA ASN A 212 11.66 -7.00 5.01
C ASN A 212 10.25 -6.41 4.80
N MET A 213 10.15 -5.33 4.03
CA MET A 213 8.90 -4.64 3.76
C MET A 213 8.11 -5.32 2.64
N LEU A 214 6.78 -5.35 2.76
CA LEU A 214 5.94 -5.69 1.63
C LEU A 214 5.91 -4.53 0.64
N GLN A 215 6.35 -4.77 -0.60
CA GLN A 215 6.16 -3.84 -1.70
C GLN A 215 4.76 -4.02 -2.31
N ILE A 216 4.08 -2.91 -2.56
CA ILE A 216 2.89 -2.85 -3.43
C ILE A 216 3.25 -2.05 -4.68
N ASP A 217 2.88 -2.53 -5.86
CA ASP A 217 3.15 -1.85 -7.14
C ASP A 217 2.10 -0.79 -7.53
N GLY A 218 2.36 -0.10 -8.65
CA GLY A 218 1.60 1.06 -9.09
C GLY A 218 0.48 0.77 -10.10
N ALA A 219 0.23 -0.49 -10.49
CA ALA A 219 -0.59 -0.81 -11.66
C ALA A 219 -2.04 -0.31 -11.57
N HIS A 220 -2.61 -0.19 -10.36
CA HIS A 220 -3.95 0.38 -10.13
C HIS A 220 -4.13 1.80 -10.71
N ASN A 221 -3.05 2.55 -10.93
CA ASN A 221 -3.10 3.87 -11.58
C ASN A 221 -3.51 3.77 -13.06
N ALA A 222 -3.20 2.65 -13.74
CA ALA A 222 -3.64 2.42 -15.11
C ALA A 222 -5.16 2.24 -15.20
N ASN A 223 -5.77 1.56 -14.22
CA ASN A 223 -7.23 1.50 -14.10
C ASN A 223 -7.84 2.91 -13.93
N ALA A 224 -7.20 3.75 -13.11
CA ALA A 224 -7.68 5.11 -12.82
C ALA A 224 -7.56 6.04 -14.05
N SER A 225 -6.49 5.91 -14.82
CA SER A 225 -6.24 6.75 -16.01
C SER A 225 -6.99 6.29 -17.26
N ALA A 226 -7.39 5.02 -17.34
CA ALA A 226 -8.10 4.50 -18.49
C ALA A 226 -9.49 5.15 -18.66
N LYS A 227 -9.84 5.50 -19.91
CA LYS A 227 -11.21 5.87 -20.28
C LYS A 227 -12.15 4.67 -20.12
N LEU A 228 -11.69 3.50 -20.58
CA LEU A 228 -12.39 2.23 -20.47
C LEU A 228 -11.47 1.20 -19.81
N ALA A 229 -11.58 0.99 -18.50
CA ALA A 229 -10.62 0.18 -17.76
C ALA A 229 -10.58 -1.30 -18.18
N TRP A 230 -11.58 -1.82 -18.91
CA TRP A 230 -11.49 -3.18 -19.45
C TRP A 230 -10.47 -3.33 -20.59
N THR A 231 -10.11 -2.25 -21.29
CA THR A 231 -9.13 -2.30 -22.39
C THR A 231 -7.68 -2.31 -21.90
N VAL A 232 -7.43 -1.87 -20.66
CA VAL A 232 -6.08 -1.71 -20.09
C VAL A 232 -5.48 -3.00 -19.52
N MET A 233 -6.21 -4.13 -19.56
CA MET A 233 -5.76 -5.41 -18.98
C MET A 233 -4.41 -5.91 -19.51
N PRO A 234 -4.09 -5.84 -20.83
CA PRO A 234 -2.76 -6.21 -21.31
C PRO A 234 -1.66 -5.34 -20.70
N GLU A 235 -1.87 -4.02 -20.65
CA GLU A 235 -0.93 -3.08 -20.05
C GLU A 235 -0.73 -3.35 -18.54
N LEU A 236 -1.81 -3.66 -17.80
CA LEU A 236 -1.72 -4.04 -16.39
C LEU A 236 -0.78 -5.24 -16.19
N LEU A 237 -0.93 -6.29 -17.02
CA LEU A 237 -0.06 -7.47 -16.96
C LEU A 237 1.41 -7.12 -17.27
N VAL A 238 1.66 -6.22 -18.21
CA VAL A 238 3.00 -5.75 -18.54
C VAL A 238 3.61 -4.92 -17.41
N GLN A 239 2.89 -3.94 -16.86
CA GLN A 239 3.36 -3.12 -15.75
C GLN A 239 3.68 -3.98 -14.51
N HIS A 240 2.80 -4.94 -14.18
CA HIS A 240 3.06 -5.93 -13.13
C HIS A 240 4.33 -6.74 -13.43
N GLY A 241 4.48 -7.23 -14.67
CA GLY A 241 5.63 -7.98 -15.17
C GLY A 241 6.96 -7.27 -14.94
N ILE A 242 7.04 -6.03 -15.41
CA ILE A 242 8.24 -5.20 -15.33
C ILE A 242 8.63 -4.96 -13.88
N ASN A 243 7.70 -4.47 -13.04
CA ASN A 243 8.03 -4.15 -11.66
C ASN A 243 8.35 -5.40 -10.83
N CYS A 244 7.63 -6.51 -11.03
CA CYS A 244 7.92 -7.78 -10.35
C CYS A 244 9.35 -8.25 -10.65
N MET A 245 9.71 -8.32 -11.93
CA MET A 245 11.03 -8.82 -12.33
C MET A 245 12.15 -7.87 -11.93
N PHE A 246 11.94 -6.55 -12.05
CA PHE A 246 12.90 -5.57 -11.57
C PHE A 246 13.14 -5.71 -10.06
N SER A 247 12.08 -5.84 -9.26
CA SER A 247 12.18 -5.99 -7.80
C SER A 247 12.92 -7.28 -7.40
N VAL A 248 12.62 -8.40 -8.08
CA VAL A 248 13.36 -9.67 -7.88
C VAL A 248 14.85 -9.50 -8.22
N LYS A 249 15.17 -8.82 -9.33
CA LYS A 249 16.55 -8.62 -9.77
C LYS A 249 17.35 -7.68 -8.85
N VAL A 250 16.68 -6.75 -8.17
CA VAL A 250 17.28 -5.93 -7.09
C VAL A 250 17.55 -6.75 -5.82
N GLY A 251 16.82 -7.86 -5.62
CA GLY A 251 16.99 -8.78 -4.50
C GLY A 251 15.82 -8.83 -3.53
N MET A 252 14.66 -8.25 -3.89
CA MET A 252 13.44 -8.44 -3.08
C MET A 252 12.90 -9.87 -3.23
N PRO A 253 12.55 -10.55 -2.13
CA PRO A 253 11.99 -11.88 -2.20
C PRO A 253 10.55 -11.83 -2.73
N LYS A 254 10.11 -12.85 -3.48
CA LYS A 254 8.80 -12.86 -4.17
C LYS A 254 7.63 -12.75 -3.20
N GLU A 255 7.76 -13.31 -1.99
CA GLU A 255 6.77 -13.22 -0.92
C GLU A 255 6.56 -11.81 -0.37
N ASN A 256 7.44 -10.85 -0.70
CA ASN A 256 7.33 -9.44 -0.36
C ASN A 256 7.05 -8.54 -1.56
N ILE A 257 6.65 -9.11 -2.70
CA ILE A 257 6.27 -8.35 -3.89
C ILE A 257 4.79 -8.61 -4.17
N ALA A 258 3.95 -7.60 -3.92
CA ALA A 258 2.51 -7.65 -4.11
C ALA A 258 2.04 -6.85 -5.32
N LEU A 259 1.27 -7.52 -6.18
CA LEU A 259 0.61 -6.93 -7.33
C LEU A 259 -0.66 -6.23 -6.87
N SER A 260 -0.78 -4.93 -7.13
CA SER A 260 -1.98 -4.14 -6.82
C SER A 260 -3.02 -4.28 -7.93
N THR A 261 -3.90 -5.27 -7.79
CA THR A 261 -4.93 -5.59 -8.78
C THR A 261 -6.31 -5.08 -8.35
N VAL A 262 -6.92 -4.26 -9.20
CA VAL A 262 -8.32 -3.80 -9.07
C VAL A 262 -9.16 -4.50 -10.14
N PRO A 263 -10.35 -5.06 -9.81
CA PRO A 263 -11.31 -5.53 -10.82
C PRO A 263 -11.66 -4.40 -11.79
N PRO A 264 -11.38 -4.55 -13.11
CA PRO A 264 -11.44 -3.44 -14.03
C PRO A 264 -12.81 -2.80 -14.24
N VAL A 265 -13.91 -3.54 -14.15
CA VAL A 265 -15.25 -3.00 -14.44
C VAL A 265 -16.22 -3.21 -13.29
N ILE A 266 -17.41 -2.64 -13.44
CA ILE A 266 -18.56 -2.86 -12.54
C ILE A 266 -19.84 -2.99 -13.37
N ALA A 267 -20.96 -3.39 -12.76
CA ALA A 267 -22.28 -3.27 -13.38
C ALA A 267 -22.59 -1.81 -13.79
N PRO A 268 -23.25 -1.54 -14.94
CA PRO A 268 -24.04 -2.45 -15.79
C PRO A 268 -23.24 -3.22 -16.86
N LEU A 269 -21.90 -3.11 -16.89
CA LEU A 269 -21.09 -4.05 -17.68
C LEU A 269 -21.19 -5.45 -17.05
N PRO A 270 -20.98 -6.52 -17.83
CA PRO A 270 -21.01 -7.88 -17.34
C PRO A 270 -19.74 -8.20 -16.50
N GLU A 271 -19.65 -7.59 -15.32
CA GLU A 271 -18.47 -7.50 -14.44
C GLU A 271 -17.74 -8.84 -14.30
N MET A 272 -18.38 -9.86 -13.72
CA MET A 272 -17.75 -11.16 -13.52
C MET A 272 -17.33 -11.85 -14.82
N ARG A 273 -18.01 -11.60 -15.95
CA ARG A 273 -17.67 -12.22 -17.25
C ARG A 273 -16.41 -11.59 -17.86
N ILE A 274 -16.06 -10.38 -17.45
CA ILE A 274 -14.89 -9.62 -17.91
C ILE A 274 -13.74 -9.78 -16.90
N ASP A 275 -14.02 -9.59 -15.61
CA ASP A 275 -12.98 -9.50 -14.57
C ASP A 275 -12.48 -10.87 -14.11
N LEU A 276 -13.30 -11.92 -14.14
CA LEU A 276 -12.89 -13.26 -13.71
C LEU A 276 -11.77 -13.85 -14.60
N PRO A 277 -11.87 -13.84 -15.94
CA PRO A 277 -10.76 -14.26 -16.80
C PRO A 277 -9.48 -13.47 -16.54
N TYR A 278 -9.57 -12.15 -16.34
CA TYR A 278 -8.40 -11.33 -16.00
C TYR A 278 -7.78 -11.74 -14.66
N ALA A 279 -8.60 -11.86 -13.62
CA ALA A 279 -8.15 -12.26 -12.30
C ALA A 279 -7.47 -13.63 -12.29
N VAL A 280 -7.97 -14.59 -13.08
CA VAL A 280 -7.37 -15.91 -13.28
C VAL A 280 -6.06 -15.80 -14.07
N ALA A 281 -6.05 -15.09 -15.19
CA ALA A 281 -4.85 -14.91 -16.02
C ALA A 281 -3.69 -14.29 -15.23
N LEU A 282 -3.96 -13.24 -14.45
CA LEU A 282 -3.01 -12.58 -13.57
C LEU A 282 -2.41 -13.59 -12.57
N ARG A 283 -3.26 -14.36 -11.86
CA ARG A 283 -2.79 -15.30 -10.83
C ARG A 283 -2.00 -16.49 -11.40
N GLU A 284 -2.33 -16.90 -12.62
CA GLU A 284 -1.56 -17.94 -13.31
C GLU A 284 -0.19 -17.44 -13.78
N LEU A 285 -0.12 -16.23 -14.33
CA LEU A 285 1.15 -15.63 -14.79
C LEU A 285 2.10 -15.34 -13.62
N PHE A 286 1.56 -14.78 -12.54
CA PHE A 286 2.33 -14.28 -11.41
C PHE A 286 2.38 -15.25 -10.22
N LYS A 287 2.34 -16.56 -10.51
CA LYS A 287 2.44 -17.60 -9.48
C LYS A 287 3.71 -17.42 -8.63
N GLY A 288 3.53 -17.39 -7.31
CA GLY A 288 4.61 -17.23 -6.32
C GLY A 288 4.82 -15.79 -5.84
N PHE A 289 4.20 -14.80 -6.49
CA PHE A 289 4.07 -13.44 -5.98
C PHE A 289 2.83 -13.30 -5.09
N LYS A 290 2.66 -12.12 -4.48
CA LYS A 290 1.51 -11.78 -3.64
C LYS A 290 0.47 -10.98 -4.41
N PHE A 291 -0.80 -11.15 -4.05
CA PHE A 291 -1.90 -10.40 -4.67
C PHE A 291 -2.54 -9.48 -3.65
N ARG A 292 -2.36 -8.17 -3.87
CA ARG A 292 -3.14 -7.12 -3.21
C ARG A 292 -4.38 -6.87 -4.03
N ALA A 293 -5.50 -7.45 -3.61
CA ALA A 293 -6.80 -7.13 -4.19
C ALA A 293 -7.26 -5.78 -3.63
N GLN A 294 -7.61 -4.85 -4.50
CA GLN A 294 -8.17 -3.55 -4.15
C GLN A 294 -9.57 -3.41 -4.73
N MET A 295 -10.43 -2.69 -4.01
CA MET A 295 -11.80 -2.41 -4.43
C MET A 295 -11.84 -1.30 -5.49
N ASN A 296 -12.91 -1.28 -6.29
CA ASN A 296 -13.07 -0.31 -7.36
C ASN A 296 -13.28 1.11 -6.81
N THR A 297 -12.60 2.08 -7.42
CA THR A 297 -12.72 3.52 -7.21
C THR A 297 -13.08 4.28 -8.50
N ARG A 298 -12.77 3.67 -9.66
CA ARG A 298 -12.89 4.32 -10.98
C ARG A 298 -14.33 4.56 -11.40
N TYR A 299 -15.21 3.62 -11.05
CA TYR A 299 -16.60 3.57 -11.46
C TYR A 299 -17.54 3.56 -10.25
N ILE A 300 -17.14 4.17 -9.14
CA ILE A 300 -18.06 4.43 -8.02
C ILE A 300 -18.56 5.88 -8.09
N GLU A 301 -19.72 6.11 -7.51
CA GLU A 301 -20.39 7.42 -7.46
C GLU A 301 -20.68 7.80 -6.00
N SER A 302 -21.43 8.87 -5.79
CA SER A 302 -21.77 9.38 -4.46
C SER A 302 -22.73 8.50 -3.62
N ASP A 303 -23.27 7.41 -4.17
CA ASP A 303 -24.14 6.46 -3.45
C ASP A 303 -23.30 5.40 -2.72
N LEU A 304 -23.24 5.54 -1.39
CA LEU A 304 -22.54 4.62 -0.49
C LEU A 304 -23.07 3.18 -0.58
N PHE A 305 -24.37 2.99 -0.79
CA PHE A 305 -24.95 1.65 -0.89
C PHE A 305 -24.53 0.98 -2.18
N ASP A 306 -24.45 1.74 -3.27
CA ASP A 306 -24.01 1.22 -4.55
C ASP A 306 -22.52 0.88 -4.54
N ALA A 307 -21.68 1.78 -4.01
CA ALA A 307 -20.26 1.51 -3.77
C ALA A 307 -20.06 0.24 -2.93
N THR A 308 -20.83 0.08 -1.84
CA THR A 308 -20.79 -1.13 -1.01
C THR A 308 -21.15 -2.39 -1.80
N ARG A 309 -22.18 -2.36 -2.66
CA ARG A 309 -22.55 -3.53 -3.50
C ARG A 309 -21.44 -3.91 -4.46
N VAL A 310 -20.82 -2.93 -5.11
CA VAL A 310 -19.65 -3.13 -5.97
C VAL A 310 -18.52 -3.78 -5.18
N HIS A 311 -18.22 -3.26 -3.98
CA HIS A 311 -17.14 -3.75 -3.13
C HIS A 311 -17.37 -5.19 -2.65
N VAL A 312 -18.62 -5.59 -2.39
CA VAL A 312 -18.99 -6.99 -2.13
C VAL A 312 -18.61 -7.87 -3.34
N LEU A 313 -18.94 -7.47 -4.57
CA LEU A 313 -18.61 -8.23 -5.77
C LEU A 313 -17.10 -8.34 -5.98
N ASN A 314 -16.35 -7.28 -5.71
CA ASN A 314 -14.89 -7.30 -5.77
C ASN A 314 -14.29 -8.31 -4.75
N ALA A 315 -14.80 -8.35 -3.51
CA ALA A 315 -14.35 -9.32 -2.50
C ALA A 315 -14.78 -10.76 -2.83
N VAL A 316 -15.94 -10.95 -3.48
CA VAL A 316 -16.36 -12.26 -4.03
C VAL A 316 -15.35 -12.74 -5.08
N LEU A 317 -14.91 -11.86 -5.99
CA LEU A 317 -13.91 -12.20 -7.00
C LEU A 317 -12.59 -12.64 -6.35
N SER A 318 -12.14 -11.96 -5.29
CA SER A 318 -10.99 -12.39 -4.46
C SER A 318 -11.18 -13.79 -3.87
N ARG A 319 -12.37 -14.12 -3.36
CA ARG A 319 -12.69 -15.44 -2.80
C ARG A 319 -12.79 -16.54 -3.85
N LEU A 320 -13.27 -16.25 -5.05
CA LEU A 320 -13.31 -17.21 -6.16
C LEU A 320 -11.91 -17.49 -6.73
N THR A 321 -11.01 -16.48 -6.69
CA THR A 321 -9.65 -16.58 -7.22
C THR A 321 -8.59 -16.69 -6.11
N SER A 322 -7.99 -15.61 -5.63
CA SER A 322 -7.20 -15.56 -4.40
C SER A 322 -6.84 -14.12 -4.03
N ALA A 323 -6.60 -13.83 -2.76
CA ALA A 323 -5.93 -12.60 -2.33
C ALA A 323 -5.00 -12.95 -1.18
N ASP A 324 -3.84 -12.31 -1.08
CA ASP A 324 -2.98 -12.38 0.11
C ASP A 324 -3.32 -11.23 1.08
N LEU A 325 -3.69 -10.08 0.51
CA LEU A 325 -4.31 -8.97 1.23
C LEU A 325 -5.49 -8.41 0.43
N GLN A 326 -6.55 -8.04 1.15
CA GLN A 326 -7.72 -7.35 0.62
C GLN A 326 -7.71 -5.92 1.15
N SER A 327 -7.42 -4.97 0.29
CA SER A 327 -7.62 -3.56 0.59
C SER A 327 -9.07 -3.17 0.42
N THR A 328 -9.51 -2.24 1.25
CA THR A 328 -10.87 -1.70 1.23
C THR A 328 -10.85 -0.27 0.75
N ILE A 329 -11.88 0.11 0.01
CA ILE A 329 -12.21 1.50 -0.26
C ILE A 329 -13.37 1.90 0.66
N THR A 330 -13.36 3.13 1.15
CA THR A 330 -14.48 3.62 1.93
C THR A 330 -15.64 3.91 0.98
N PRO A 331 -16.88 3.53 1.30
CA PRO A 331 -18.00 3.68 0.37
C PRO A 331 -18.36 5.14 0.06
N ASP A 332 -17.75 6.11 0.76
CA ASP A 332 -17.91 7.55 0.54
C ASP A 332 -16.79 8.20 -0.28
N GLU A 333 -15.81 7.45 -0.79
CA GLU A 333 -14.68 7.98 -1.57
C GLU A 333 -15.14 8.80 -2.79
N GLY A 334 -16.18 8.34 -3.49
CA GLY A 334 -16.78 9.08 -4.63
C GLY A 334 -17.60 10.32 -4.24
N ARG A 335 -17.64 10.68 -2.94
CA ARG A 335 -18.50 11.75 -2.42
C ARG A 335 -17.76 12.79 -1.59
N ASN A 336 -16.91 12.35 -0.67
CA ASN A 336 -16.20 13.21 0.27
C ASN A 336 -14.86 12.57 0.66
N VAL A 337 -13.96 13.35 1.26
CA VAL A 337 -12.76 12.76 1.89
C VAL A 337 -13.22 11.75 2.95
N PRO A 338 -12.62 10.55 3.04
CA PRO A 338 -13.18 9.44 3.82
C PRO A 338 -13.44 9.78 5.28
N TRP A 339 -14.63 9.48 5.77
CA TRP A 339 -14.97 9.69 7.18
C TRP A 339 -14.65 8.48 8.06
N HIS A 340 -14.50 8.71 9.37
CA HIS A 340 -14.27 7.67 10.38
C HIS A 340 -15.20 6.46 10.20
N ILE A 341 -16.51 6.71 10.14
CA ILE A 341 -17.54 5.67 10.05
C ILE A 341 -17.46 4.87 8.74
N ASN A 342 -16.99 5.47 7.66
CA ASN A 342 -16.95 4.83 6.35
C ASN A 342 -15.66 4.02 6.16
N SER A 343 -14.55 4.42 6.81
CA SER A 343 -13.39 3.52 7.00
C SER A 343 -13.81 2.22 7.68
N ILE A 344 -14.67 2.30 8.71
CA ILE A 344 -15.21 1.11 9.39
C ILE A 344 -16.13 0.29 8.49
N ARG A 345 -17.04 0.94 7.75
CA ARG A 345 -17.93 0.24 6.80
C ARG A 345 -17.18 -0.50 5.69
N GLY A 346 -16.05 0.04 5.20
CA GLY A 346 -15.19 -0.66 4.25
C GLY A 346 -14.62 -1.96 4.83
N ILE A 347 -14.09 -1.89 6.06
CA ILE A 347 -13.56 -3.05 6.79
C ILE A 347 -14.66 -4.08 7.06
N GLU A 348 -15.82 -3.64 7.52
CA GLU A 348 -16.97 -4.52 7.80
C GLU A 348 -17.48 -5.19 6.54
N THR A 349 -17.54 -4.47 5.40
CA THR A 349 -17.91 -5.03 4.11
C THR A 349 -16.96 -6.16 3.72
N ALA A 350 -15.64 -5.91 3.76
CA ALA A 350 -14.67 -6.96 3.46
C ALA A 350 -14.75 -8.13 4.45
N LYS A 351 -14.81 -7.86 5.77
CA LYS A 351 -14.93 -8.89 6.81
C LYS A 351 -16.18 -9.75 6.57
N HIS A 352 -17.33 -9.12 6.37
CA HIS A 352 -18.60 -9.79 6.14
C HIS A 352 -18.55 -10.65 4.87
N THR A 353 -18.17 -10.09 3.72
CA THR A 353 -18.15 -10.85 2.46
C THR A 353 -17.17 -12.02 2.52
N LEU A 354 -15.97 -11.81 3.04
CA LEU A 354 -14.95 -12.85 3.10
C LEU A 354 -15.33 -13.99 4.05
N LEU A 355 -16.02 -13.71 5.15
CA LEU A 355 -16.52 -14.74 6.08
C LEU A 355 -17.77 -15.44 5.57
N ALA A 356 -18.69 -14.71 4.91
CA ALA A 356 -19.87 -15.30 4.30
C ALA A 356 -19.51 -16.31 3.19
N MET A 357 -18.35 -16.12 2.56
CA MET A 357 -17.81 -16.98 1.51
C MET A 357 -16.77 -17.99 2.05
N ASP A 358 -16.76 -18.24 3.36
CA ASP A 358 -15.89 -19.26 3.98
C ASP A 358 -16.04 -20.62 3.29
N GLY A 359 -14.92 -21.15 2.79
CA GLY A 359 -14.90 -22.45 2.10
C GLY A 359 -15.63 -22.50 0.76
N ILE A 360 -16.05 -21.38 0.16
CA ILE A 360 -16.91 -21.36 -1.05
C ILE A 360 -16.42 -22.25 -2.20
N LYS A 361 -15.09 -22.36 -2.39
CA LYS A 361 -14.48 -23.16 -3.46
C LYS A 361 -14.70 -24.67 -3.36
N LYS A 362 -15.20 -25.15 -2.20
CA LYS A 362 -15.65 -26.54 -2.04
C LYS A 362 -16.97 -26.80 -2.77
N TYR A 363 -17.79 -25.76 -2.93
CA TYR A 363 -19.14 -25.84 -3.50
C TYR A 363 -19.22 -25.23 -4.90
N VAL A 364 -18.44 -24.18 -5.16
CA VAL A 364 -18.42 -23.45 -6.42
C VAL A 364 -17.06 -23.61 -7.08
N LYS A 365 -17.06 -24.03 -8.34
CA LYS A 365 -15.85 -24.11 -9.16
C LYS A 365 -15.96 -23.15 -10.33
N ILE A 366 -14.86 -22.46 -10.62
CA ILE A 366 -14.72 -21.72 -11.87
C ILE A 366 -14.65 -22.76 -12.99
N ASP A 367 -15.50 -22.63 -14.00
CA ASP A 367 -15.41 -23.41 -15.22
C ASP A 367 -14.17 -22.96 -16.02
N GLN A 368 -13.07 -23.68 -15.82
CA GLN A 368 -11.79 -23.40 -16.45
C GLN A 368 -11.81 -23.60 -17.96
N GLU A 369 -12.74 -24.40 -18.49
CA GLU A 369 -12.90 -24.58 -19.94
C GLU A 369 -13.60 -23.36 -20.54
N ALA A 370 -14.69 -22.90 -19.92
CA ALA A 370 -15.46 -21.75 -20.38
C ALA A 370 -14.65 -20.42 -20.39
N ILE A 371 -13.66 -20.26 -19.52
CA ILE A 371 -12.81 -19.06 -19.48
C ILE A 371 -11.47 -19.22 -20.19
N ARG A 372 -11.10 -20.44 -20.63
CA ARG A 372 -9.76 -20.76 -21.13
C ARG A 372 -9.31 -19.85 -22.25
N GLU A 373 -10.18 -19.63 -23.24
CA GLU A 373 -9.88 -18.83 -24.43
C GLU A 373 -9.54 -17.40 -24.05
N LYS A 374 -10.39 -16.77 -23.21
CA LYS A 374 -10.16 -15.40 -22.72
C LYS A 374 -8.91 -15.27 -21.87
N VAL A 375 -8.66 -16.24 -20.97
CA VAL A 375 -7.44 -16.28 -20.16
C VAL A 375 -6.21 -16.37 -21.06
N ARG A 376 -6.24 -17.24 -22.09
CA ARG A 376 -5.16 -17.40 -23.06
C ARG A 376 -4.94 -16.12 -23.87
N GLU A 377 -6.02 -15.51 -24.36
CA GLU A 377 -6.01 -14.28 -25.14
C GLU A 377 -5.35 -13.13 -24.37
N LEU A 378 -5.75 -12.90 -23.12
CA LEU A 378 -5.16 -11.84 -22.27
C LEU A 378 -3.66 -12.02 -22.08
N LYS A 379 -3.20 -13.27 -21.88
CA LYS A 379 -1.76 -13.57 -21.79
C LYS A 379 -1.05 -13.32 -23.11
N MET A 380 -1.65 -13.71 -24.23
CA MET A 380 -1.07 -13.47 -25.56
C MET A 380 -0.94 -11.97 -25.85
N ARG A 381 -1.96 -11.16 -25.52
CA ARG A 381 -1.91 -9.71 -25.68
C ARG A 381 -0.76 -9.08 -24.87
N ALA A 382 -0.59 -9.50 -23.61
CA ALA A 382 0.51 -9.02 -22.78
C ALA A 382 1.89 -9.45 -23.31
N ILE A 383 2.01 -10.68 -23.83
CA ILE A 383 3.24 -11.16 -24.47
C ILE A 383 3.56 -10.34 -25.72
N LEU A 384 2.58 -10.12 -26.60
CA LEU A 384 2.75 -9.30 -27.80
C LEU A 384 3.20 -7.88 -27.44
N MET A 385 2.65 -7.30 -26.37
CA MET A 385 3.07 -5.97 -25.90
C MET A 385 4.53 -5.95 -25.44
N LEU A 386 4.98 -6.98 -24.73
CA LEU A 386 6.40 -7.12 -24.36
C LEU A 386 7.29 -7.34 -25.58
N GLU A 387 6.85 -8.11 -26.57
CA GLU A 387 7.58 -8.33 -27.83
C GLU A 387 7.73 -7.00 -28.59
N GLU A 388 6.67 -6.21 -28.74
CA GLU A 388 6.73 -4.89 -29.39
C GLU A 388 7.64 -3.92 -28.61
N ILE A 389 7.60 -3.91 -27.27
CA ILE A 389 8.52 -3.11 -26.44
C ILE A 389 9.99 -3.47 -26.75
N LEU A 390 10.30 -4.76 -26.94
CA LEU A 390 11.65 -5.20 -27.30
C LEU A 390 12.02 -4.80 -28.74
N GLU A 391 11.10 -4.95 -29.69
CA GLU A 391 11.29 -4.55 -31.09
C GLU A 391 11.54 -3.04 -31.23
N MET A 392 10.91 -2.22 -30.39
CA MET A 392 11.10 -0.76 -30.35
C MET A 392 12.47 -0.33 -29.79
N GLY A 393 13.24 -1.26 -29.22
CA GLY A 393 14.55 -0.98 -28.62
C GLY A 393 14.56 -0.99 -27.09
N GLY A 394 13.43 -1.24 -26.44
CA GLY A 394 13.32 -1.37 -24.99
C GLY A 394 12.29 -0.44 -24.35
N TYR A 395 12.28 -0.45 -23.02
CA TYR A 395 11.25 0.24 -22.22
C TYR A 395 11.23 1.76 -22.44
N PHE A 396 12.39 2.41 -22.56
CA PHE A 396 12.46 3.87 -22.73
C PHE A 396 12.00 4.31 -24.12
N GLU A 397 12.36 3.57 -25.15
CA GLU A 397 11.92 3.82 -26.52
C GLU A 397 10.40 3.60 -26.66
N ALA A 398 9.86 2.56 -26.01
CA ALA A 398 8.42 2.34 -25.95
C ALA A 398 7.67 3.46 -25.20
N LEU A 399 8.24 3.97 -24.10
CA LEU A 399 7.71 5.13 -23.38
C LEU A 399 7.67 6.40 -24.24
N GLU A 400 8.74 6.69 -24.99
CA GLU A 400 8.81 7.87 -25.85
C GLU A 400 7.79 7.83 -26.99
N ALA A 401 7.47 6.62 -27.45
CA ALA A 401 6.48 6.39 -28.49
C ALA A 401 5.03 6.31 -27.97
N GLY A 402 4.80 6.57 -26.68
CA GLY A 402 3.45 6.58 -26.09
C GLY A 402 2.79 5.19 -26.01
N MET A 403 3.57 4.13 -25.79
CA MET A 403 3.07 2.75 -25.65
C MET A 403 2.11 2.57 -24.46
N PHE A 404 2.31 3.32 -23.39
CA PHE A 404 1.58 3.16 -22.13
C PHE A 404 0.50 4.23 -21.96
N VAL A 405 -0.54 3.90 -21.20
CA VAL A 405 -1.70 4.76 -20.94
C VAL A 405 -2.50 5.07 -22.23
N ASP A 406 -2.35 4.23 -23.26
CA ASP A 406 -3.18 4.30 -24.47
C ASP A 406 -4.54 3.64 -24.19
N ASN A 407 -5.61 4.19 -24.76
CA ASN A 407 -6.96 3.71 -24.48
C ASN A 407 -7.40 2.53 -25.36
N GLY A 408 -6.59 2.12 -26.35
CA GLY A 408 -6.84 0.99 -27.22
C GLY A 408 -6.75 -0.36 -26.50
N TYR A 409 -7.49 -1.36 -26.98
CA TYR A 409 -7.37 -2.71 -26.44
C TYR A 409 -6.20 -3.44 -27.13
N TYR A 410 -5.00 -3.25 -26.58
CA TYR A 410 -3.74 -3.72 -27.15
C TYR A 410 -3.85 -5.13 -27.78
N PRO A 411 -3.47 -5.35 -29.06
CA PRO A 411 -2.53 -4.52 -29.85
C PRO A 411 -3.15 -3.32 -30.58
N GLU A 412 -4.45 -3.06 -30.43
CA GLU A 412 -5.01 -1.78 -30.86
C GLU A 412 -4.35 -0.64 -30.07
N ARG A 413 -3.93 0.42 -30.78
CA ARG A 413 -3.47 1.69 -30.19
C ARG A 413 -4.27 2.83 -30.80
N LEU A 414 -4.82 3.71 -29.95
CA LEU A 414 -5.53 4.91 -30.40
C LEU A 414 -4.59 6.09 -30.64
N GLY A 415 -3.33 5.99 -30.21
CA GLY A 415 -2.34 7.05 -30.33
C GLY A 415 -2.54 8.16 -29.29
N ASP A 416 -3.23 7.85 -28.19
CA ASP A 416 -3.51 8.79 -27.09
C ASP A 416 -2.78 8.42 -25.78
N GLY A 417 -1.82 7.51 -25.86
CA GLY A 417 -0.91 7.17 -24.78
C GLY A 417 0.00 8.33 -24.34
N ILE A 418 0.57 8.19 -23.14
CA ILE A 418 1.44 9.21 -22.55
C ILE A 418 2.88 8.96 -22.98
N ALA A 419 3.40 9.86 -23.81
CA ALA A 419 4.80 9.86 -24.20
C ALA A 419 5.67 10.56 -23.13
N ARG A 420 6.78 9.92 -22.72
CA ARG A 420 7.76 10.49 -21.77
C ARG A 420 9.17 10.41 -22.34
N LYS A 421 9.86 11.55 -22.40
CA LYS A 421 11.23 11.62 -22.93
C LYS A 421 12.26 11.13 -21.93
N LYS A 422 13.21 10.31 -22.36
CA LYS A 422 14.28 9.78 -21.49
C LYS A 422 15.25 10.85 -21.00
N ASP A 423 15.38 11.95 -21.75
CA ASP A 423 16.22 13.11 -21.44
C ASP A 423 15.42 14.32 -20.89
N GLY A 424 14.10 14.19 -20.75
CA GLY A 424 13.21 15.23 -20.24
C GLY A 424 12.59 14.90 -18.88
N GLU A 425 11.51 15.61 -18.55
CA GLU A 425 10.73 15.46 -17.31
C GLU A 425 11.44 15.98 -16.04
N ILE A 426 10.81 15.82 -14.88
CA ILE A 426 11.34 16.29 -13.59
C ILE A 426 12.60 15.50 -13.23
N ALA A 427 13.63 16.23 -12.80
CA ALA A 427 14.96 15.70 -12.46
C ALA A 427 15.71 15.05 -13.64
N ALA A 428 15.43 15.48 -14.89
CA ALA A 428 16.32 15.20 -16.01
C ALA A 428 17.74 15.76 -15.76
N GLY A 429 18.75 15.06 -16.26
CA GLY A 429 20.15 15.48 -16.15
C GLY A 429 20.78 15.33 -14.75
N THR A 430 20.07 14.76 -13.77
CA THR A 430 20.60 14.55 -12.42
C THR A 430 21.26 13.18 -12.22
N VAL A 431 21.23 12.30 -13.22
CA VAL A 431 21.87 10.99 -13.15
C VAL A 431 23.33 11.14 -13.56
N VAL A 432 24.24 10.82 -12.63
CA VAL A 432 25.68 10.90 -12.85
C VAL A 432 26.29 9.51 -13.01
N PRO A 433 27.19 9.30 -13.99
CA PRO A 433 28.01 8.09 -14.05
C PRO A 433 28.81 7.94 -12.76
N ARG A 434 29.01 6.70 -12.31
CA ARG A 434 29.90 6.41 -11.18
C ARG A 434 31.32 6.31 -11.70
N ASP A 435 32.23 7.08 -11.08
CA ASP A 435 33.66 6.94 -11.35
C ASP A 435 34.19 5.58 -10.85
N PRO A 436 35.34 5.11 -11.38
CA PRO A 436 35.96 3.86 -10.94
C PRO A 436 36.31 3.82 -9.44
N ASP A 437 36.40 4.97 -8.77
CA ASP A 437 36.66 5.09 -7.34
C ASP A 437 35.41 5.45 -6.53
N TYR A 438 34.22 5.48 -7.15
CA TYR A 438 32.96 5.72 -6.44
C TYR A 438 32.81 4.74 -5.27
N MET A 439 32.56 5.28 -4.08
CA MET A 439 32.37 4.50 -2.87
C MET A 439 31.31 5.14 -1.98
N ALA A 440 30.47 4.30 -1.39
CA ALA A 440 29.48 4.67 -0.39
C ALA A 440 29.67 3.77 0.86
N PRO A 441 30.08 4.32 2.02
CA PRO A 441 30.37 3.54 3.22
C PRO A 441 29.09 3.24 4.01
N VAL A 442 28.04 2.81 3.32
CA VAL A 442 26.72 2.51 3.88
C VAL A 442 26.24 1.14 3.45
N CYS A 443 25.54 0.49 4.37
CA CYS A 443 24.97 -0.81 4.11
C CYS A 443 23.69 -0.69 3.24
N GLU A 444 23.35 -1.73 2.48
CA GLU A 444 22.21 -1.77 1.55
C GLU A 444 22.23 -0.79 0.38
N HIS A 445 23.43 -0.40 -0.05
CA HIS A 445 23.62 0.33 -1.30
C HIS A 445 23.39 -0.57 -2.52
N PHE A 446 22.72 -0.04 -3.54
CA PHE A 446 22.63 -0.69 -4.86
C PHE A 446 23.64 -0.07 -5.85
N GLY A 447 24.26 -0.93 -6.66
CA GLY A 447 25.19 -0.54 -7.72
C GLY A 447 26.67 -0.70 -7.32
N TYR A 448 27.56 -0.26 -8.21
CA TYR A 448 29.01 -0.35 -8.02
C TYR A 448 29.47 0.39 -6.75
N ASN A 449 30.31 -0.26 -5.94
CA ASN A 449 30.85 0.32 -4.71
C ASN A 449 32.31 -0.15 -4.54
N ASN A 450 33.28 0.75 -4.72
CA ASN A 450 34.70 0.43 -4.63
C ASN A 450 35.16 0.34 -3.17
N LEU A 451 34.83 -0.76 -2.50
CA LEU A 451 35.25 -1.01 -1.11
C LEU A 451 36.74 -1.37 -1.03
N PRO A 452 37.46 -0.91 0.01
CA PRO A 452 38.82 -1.37 0.27
C PRO A 452 38.92 -2.89 0.44
N GLU A 453 40.07 -3.45 0.10
CA GLU A 453 40.33 -4.89 0.26
C GLU A 453 40.11 -5.33 1.72
N GLY A 454 39.42 -6.46 1.89
CA GLY A 454 39.08 -7.01 3.21
C GLY A 454 37.83 -6.40 3.88
N ILE A 455 37.17 -5.40 3.28
CA ILE A 455 35.91 -4.85 3.78
C ILE A 455 34.72 -5.58 3.15
N GLU A 456 34.03 -6.41 3.93
CA GLU A 456 32.78 -7.07 3.49
C GLU A 456 31.55 -6.20 3.77
N LYS A 457 31.54 -5.48 4.89
CA LYS A 457 30.43 -4.65 5.32
C LYS A 457 30.79 -3.17 5.13
N PRO A 458 30.22 -2.46 4.13
CA PRO A 458 30.63 -1.10 3.77
C PRO A 458 30.66 -0.14 4.95
N CYS A 459 29.67 -0.29 5.84
CA CYS A 459 29.48 0.64 6.93
C CYS A 459 30.46 0.45 8.11
N ASP A 460 31.33 -0.56 8.10
CA ASP A 460 32.41 -0.71 9.09
C ASP A 460 33.44 0.43 8.97
N LEU A 461 33.62 0.99 7.78
CA LEU A 461 34.48 2.15 7.51
C LEU A 461 34.11 3.40 8.32
N ILE A 462 32.85 3.47 8.79
CA ILE A 462 32.32 4.60 9.58
C ILE A 462 31.85 4.15 10.97
N GLY A 463 32.22 2.94 11.42
CA GLY A 463 31.77 2.38 12.69
C GLY A 463 30.26 2.08 12.75
N GLY A 464 29.67 1.71 11.61
CA GLY A 464 28.25 1.37 11.41
C GLY A 464 27.39 2.54 10.90
N CYS A 465 26.53 2.31 9.91
CA CYS A 465 25.53 3.26 9.44
C CYS A 465 24.28 3.24 10.36
N THR A 466 23.31 4.11 10.11
CA THR A 466 22.08 4.24 10.93
C THR A 466 21.27 2.94 11.04
N PHE A 467 21.32 2.06 10.03
CA PHE A 467 20.69 0.73 10.08
C PHE A 467 21.27 -0.19 11.17
N HIS A 468 22.54 0.00 11.52
CA HIS A 468 23.24 -0.76 12.56
C HIS A 468 23.47 0.03 13.85
N LYS A 469 23.40 1.37 13.76
CA LYS A 469 23.63 2.32 14.84
C LYS A 469 22.51 3.36 14.87
N PRO A 470 21.30 3.01 15.35
CA PRO A 470 20.14 3.91 15.36
C PRO A 470 20.34 5.17 16.20
N GLU A 471 21.35 5.22 17.06
CA GLU A 471 21.79 6.41 17.78
C GLU A 471 22.36 7.50 16.85
N LYS A 472 22.75 7.16 15.61
CA LYS A 472 23.25 8.12 14.61
C LYS A 472 22.14 8.85 13.86
N ILE A 473 20.88 8.39 13.97
CA ILE A 473 19.73 9.00 13.31
C ILE A 473 19.51 10.39 13.90
N GLN A 474 19.51 11.42 13.05
CA GLN A 474 19.14 12.77 13.44
C GLN A 474 17.61 12.88 13.51
N PHE A 475 17.10 13.41 14.62
CA PHE A 475 15.69 13.69 14.81
C PHE A 475 15.47 15.20 14.83
N ILE A 476 14.64 15.69 13.91
CA ILE A 476 14.24 17.09 13.80
C ILE A 476 12.78 17.16 14.26
N ASP A 477 12.52 17.95 15.30
CA ASP A 477 11.18 18.00 15.92
C ASP A 477 10.19 18.80 15.09
N GLU A 478 10.46 20.08 14.85
CA GLU A 478 9.65 20.96 14.00
C GLU A 478 10.59 21.92 13.27
N LEU A 479 10.22 22.32 12.05
CA LEU A 479 10.88 23.40 11.31
C LEU A 479 10.00 24.64 11.19
N ASP A 480 8.67 24.49 11.26
CA ASP A 480 7.71 25.57 11.18
C ASP A 480 6.99 25.75 12.53
N GLU A 481 7.19 26.91 13.16
CA GLU A 481 6.57 27.22 14.45
C GLU A 481 5.08 27.57 14.33
N THR A 482 4.57 27.81 13.10
CA THR A 482 3.21 28.26 12.81
C THR A 482 2.29 27.19 12.23
N ASP A 483 2.86 26.16 11.61
CA ASP A 483 2.15 24.98 11.10
C ASP A 483 2.73 23.69 11.69
N ASN A 484 2.18 23.28 12.83
CA ASN A 484 2.58 22.06 13.52
C ASN A 484 1.44 21.49 14.38
N VAL A 485 1.61 20.23 14.78
CA VAL A 485 0.65 19.48 15.60
C VAL A 485 0.40 20.13 16.97
N ASN A 486 1.40 20.81 17.55
CA ASN A 486 1.25 21.39 18.89
C ASN A 486 0.22 22.53 18.88
N LEU A 487 0.26 23.40 17.87
CA LEU A 487 -0.72 24.46 17.68
C LEU A 487 -2.12 23.91 17.38
N ARG A 488 -2.21 22.86 16.55
CA ARG A 488 -3.49 22.19 16.24
C ARG A 488 -4.11 21.58 17.50
N LEU A 489 -3.34 20.87 18.32
CA LEU A 489 -3.81 20.30 19.57
C LEU A 489 -4.20 21.39 20.59
N GLN A 490 -3.47 22.51 20.65
CA GLN A 490 -3.81 23.62 21.54
C GLN A 490 -5.21 24.18 21.28
N ARG A 491 -5.62 24.29 20.01
CA ARG A 491 -6.98 24.75 19.64
C ARG A 491 -8.09 23.83 20.17
N ILE A 492 -7.79 22.54 20.36
CA ILE A 492 -8.75 21.53 20.85
C ILE A 492 -8.73 21.43 22.38
N LYS A 493 -7.65 21.84 23.06
CA LYS A 493 -7.55 21.80 24.54
C LYS A 493 -8.68 22.54 25.22
N ASP A 494 -9.07 23.71 24.72
CA ASP A 494 -10.17 24.49 25.28
C ASP A 494 -11.52 23.79 25.16
N MET A 495 -11.71 22.96 24.13
CA MET A 495 -12.91 22.15 23.98
C MET A 495 -12.94 20.99 24.99
N LYS A 496 -11.80 20.30 25.15
CA LYS A 496 -11.63 19.23 26.15
C LYS A 496 -11.85 19.76 27.57
N ALA A 497 -11.25 20.89 27.92
CA ALA A 497 -11.37 21.49 29.26
C ALA A 497 -12.81 21.86 29.64
N ARG A 498 -13.64 22.21 28.64
CA ARG A 498 -15.05 22.55 28.82
C ARG A 498 -16.00 21.34 28.72
N ASN A 499 -15.47 20.12 28.57
CA ASN A 499 -16.25 18.90 28.34
C ASN A 499 -17.24 19.02 27.16
N VAL A 500 -16.88 19.79 26.13
CA VAL A 500 -17.73 19.98 24.95
C VAL A 500 -17.57 18.78 24.02
N ILE A 501 -18.69 18.13 23.72
CA ILE A 501 -18.78 17.08 22.69
C ILE A 501 -19.52 17.65 21.49
N LYS A 502 -18.95 17.47 20.29
CA LYS A 502 -19.60 17.78 19.01
C LYS A 502 -19.40 16.63 18.03
N PRO A 503 -20.29 16.46 17.05
CA PRO A 503 -20.05 15.54 15.95
C PRO A 503 -18.74 15.87 15.22
N GLU A 504 -18.03 14.83 14.80
CA GLU A 504 -16.89 14.89 13.91
C GLU A 504 -17.04 13.79 12.85
N VAL A 505 -16.38 13.99 11.72
CA VAL A 505 -16.38 13.07 10.58
C VAL A 505 -14.97 12.69 10.19
N GLU A 506 -14.12 13.70 10.25
CA GLU A 506 -12.68 13.78 10.33
C GLU A 506 -12.34 15.23 10.66
N TRP A 507 -11.06 15.55 10.86
CA TRP A 507 -10.59 16.93 10.98
C TRP A 507 -9.31 17.16 10.20
#